data_AF-A0A354GAX8-F1
#
_entry.id   AF-A0A354GAX8-F1
#
_cell.length_a   1.000
_cell.length_b   1.000
_cell.length_c   1.000
_cell.angle_alpha   90.00
_cell.angle_beta   90.00
_cell.angle_gamma   90.00
#
_symmetry.space_group_name_H-M   'P 1'
#
loop_
_entity.id
_entity.type
_entity.pdbx_description
1 polymer ?
#
loop_
_entity_poly.entity_id
_entity_poly.type
_entity_poly.pdbx_seq_one_letter_code
_entity_poly.pdbx_strand_id
1 'polypeptide(L)'
;MKKVYLEVVEWNKSLVTDAIENGVDAFFTNNAEIKKNISELAKVDVYLIDDLPDHINFFTLDSKDAEIKAAGMPGNIELIIKTSGWTIIPYENLIAVRENILATVSSVDDAIESIGILEKGVTGVYVSNCDSECMINILKTVKSKKSNMALTVGEILSVEKLNIGDRVCIDTISSMKDGEGMLVGDYSNGMLLVNSESVDNPYVASRPFRVNAGAVHCYVMTPGNRTKYLSDLRSGDDVLIVNSKGECYTSVIGRIKQEKRPMLRIVIKGNVKDFSVVLQNAETIRVVTDNGSSKSVVELKTGDKVTIFEEVGGRHFGHKITETIDEK
;
A
#
# COMPACT_ATOMS: atom_id res chain seq x y z
N MET A 1 -1.85 4.62 -0.20
CA MET A 1 -3.33 4.70 -0.10
C MET A 1 -3.79 6.02 -0.71
N LYS A 2 -5.06 6.15 -1.10
CA LYS A 2 -5.61 7.42 -1.61
C LYS A 2 -5.81 8.40 -0.44
N LYS A 3 -5.53 9.68 -0.67
CA LYS A 3 -5.74 10.74 0.33
C LYS A 3 -7.22 11.10 0.44
N VAL A 4 -7.66 11.52 1.62
CA VAL A 4 -8.99 12.06 1.90
C VAL A 4 -8.82 13.30 2.76
N TYR A 5 -9.19 14.44 2.20
CA TYR A 5 -9.24 15.73 2.89
C TYR A 5 -10.69 16.10 3.16
N LEU A 6 -11.00 16.59 4.37
CA LEU A 6 -12.35 16.99 4.75
C LEU A 6 -12.44 18.49 4.99
N GLU A 7 -13.41 19.14 4.37
CA GLU A 7 -13.78 20.52 4.69
C GLU A 7 -14.71 20.58 5.91
N VAL A 8 -14.31 21.31 6.95
CA VAL A 8 -15.08 21.49 8.18
C VAL A 8 -15.46 22.97 8.32
N VAL A 9 -16.72 23.26 7.98
CA VAL A 9 -17.26 24.63 8.01
C VAL A 9 -17.77 25.02 9.41
N GLU A 10 -18.31 24.05 10.15
CA GLU A 10 -18.83 24.25 11.51
C GLU A 10 -18.20 23.25 12.48
N TRP A 11 -18.01 23.66 13.74
CA TRP A 11 -17.42 22.78 14.75
C TRP A 11 -18.37 21.63 15.11
N ASN A 12 -17.97 20.42 14.74
CA ASN A 12 -18.61 19.18 15.17
C ASN A 12 -17.54 18.21 15.69
N LYS A 13 -17.42 18.11 17.00
CA LYS A 13 -16.43 17.24 17.65
C LYS A 13 -16.59 15.78 17.22
N SER A 14 -17.82 15.27 17.08
CA SER A 14 -18.09 13.87 16.70
C SER A 14 -17.59 13.58 15.29
N LEU A 15 -17.89 14.47 14.33
CA LEU A 15 -17.39 14.33 12.96
C LEU A 15 -15.85 14.29 12.93
N VAL A 16 -15.20 15.19 13.65
CA VAL A 16 -13.74 15.29 13.66
C VAL A 16 -13.11 14.05 14.29
N THR A 17 -13.62 13.58 15.44
CA THR A 17 -13.11 12.37 16.09
C THR A 17 -13.32 11.14 15.22
N ASP A 18 -14.50 10.99 14.62
CA ASP A 18 -14.81 9.86 13.73
C ASP A 18 -13.91 9.89 12.49
N ALA A 19 -13.66 11.06 11.92
CA ALA A 19 -12.77 11.21 10.78
C ALA A 19 -11.32 10.84 11.11
N ILE A 20 -10.82 11.25 12.28
CA ILE A 20 -9.48 10.87 12.76
C ILE A 20 -9.38 9.35 12.93
N GLU A 21 -10.37 8.73 13.57
CA GLU A 21 -10.40 7.26 13.78
C GLU A 21 -10.47 6.48 12.47
N ASN A 22 -11.05 7.05 11.42
CA ASN A 22 -11.12 6.46 10.09
C ASN A 22 -9.96 6.88 9.15
N GLY A 23 -8.94 7.55 9.69
CA GLY A 23 -7.68 7.81 8.99
C GLY A 23 -7.73 8.94 7.96
N VAL A 24 -8.48 10.01 8.23
CA VAL A 24 -8.42 11.26 7.46
C VAL A 24 -6.98 11.79 7.37
N ASP A 25 -6.60 12.35 6.21
CA ASP A 25 -5.23 12.84 6.00
C ASP A 25 -5.08 14.32 6.38
N ALA A 26 -6.10 15.14 6.14
CA ALA A 26 -6.09 16.55 6.53
C ALA A 26 -7.50 17.14 6.66
N PHE A 27 -7.60 18.20 7.44
CA PHE A 27 -8.80 19.03 7.54
C PHE A 27 -8.56 20.41 6.91
N PHE A 28 -9.62 20.97 6.33
CA PHE A 28 -9.64 22.32 5.78
C PHE A 28 -10.77 23.10 6.42
N THR A 29 -10.53 24.36 6.78
CA THR A 29 -11.56 25.21 7.38
C THR A 29 -11.30 26.68 7.09
N ASN A 30 -12.34 27.52 7.13
CA ASN A 30 -12.22 28.98 7.10
C ASN A 30 -12.14 29.60 8.51
N ASN A 31 -12.16 28.78 9.57
CA ASN A 31 -12.26 29.26 10.94
C ASN A 31 -11.02 28.86 11.77
N ALA A 32 -10.27 29.88 12.23
CA ALA A 32 -9.08 29.70 13.04
C ALA A 32 -9.35 28.99 14.40
N GLU A 33 -10.54 29.17 14.97
CA GLU A 33 -10.96 28.49 16.19
C GLU A 33 -11.19 26.99 15.93
N ILE A 34 -11.83 26.64 14.81
CA ILE A 34 -11.98 25.23 14.40
C ILE A 34 -10.60 24.60 14.20
N LYS A 35 -9.68 25.29 13.50
CA LYS A 35 -8.31 24.81 13.32
C LYS A 35 -7.62 24.51 14.64
N LYS A 36 -7.73 25.43 15.60
CA LYS A 36 -7.18 25.26 16.95
C LYS A 36 -7.79 24.03 17.64
N ASN A 37 -9.12 23.92 17.63
CA ASN A 37 -9.83 22.83 18.30
C ASN A 37 -9.48 21.46 17.71
N ILE A 38 -9.36 21.33 16.39
CA ILE A 38 -8.92 20.08 15.73
C ILE A 38 -7.48 19.74 16.15
N SER A 39 -6.59 20.74 16.14
CA SER A 39 -5.16 20.55 16.48
C SER A 39 -4.94 20.14 17.94
N GLU A 40 -5.87 20.47 18.85
CA GLU A 40 -5.86 20.01 20.24
C GLU A 40 -6.29 18.54 20.40
N LEU A 41 -7.05 17.99 19.45
CA LEU A 41 -7.55 16.60 19.51
C LEU A 41 -6.53 15.58 19.04
N ALA A 42 -5.78 15.86 17.97
CA ALA A 42 -4.82 14.92 17.40
C ALA A 42 -3.72 15.63 16.60
N LYS A 43 -2.61 14.93 16.37
CA LYS A 43 -1.60 15.34 15.39
C LYS A 43 -2.11 15.02 13.98
N VAL A 44 -2.79 16.00 13.37
CA VAL A 44 -3.33 15.94 12.02
C VAL A 44 -3.10 17.28 11.34
N ASP A 45 -2.94 17.26 10.02
CA ASP A 45 -2.80 18.49 9.25
C ASP A 45 -4.13 19.25 9.21
N VAL A 46 -4.08 20.55 9.51
CA VAL A 46 -5.25 21.43 9.46
C VAL A 46 -4.90 22.74 8.78
N TYR A 47 -5.50 22.96 7.61
CA TYR A 47 -5.23 24.10 6.74
C TYR A 47 -6.36 25.12 6.81
N LEU A 48 -5.98 26.41 6.82
CA LEU A 48 -6.93 27.49 6.59
C LEU A 48 -7.06 27.69 5.08
N ILE A 49 -8.28 27.70 4.55
CA ILE A 49 -8.48 27.84 3.10
C ILE A 49 -8.05 29.24 2.60
N ASP A 50 -8.19 30.26 3.45
CA ASP A 50 -7.72 31.63 3.15
C ASP A 50 -6.20 31.84 3.34
N ASP A 51 -5.49 30.85 3.90
CA ASP A 51 -4.05 30.90 4.20
C ASP A 51 -3.42 29.51 3.97
N LEU A 52 -3.45 29.10 2.69
CA LEU A 52 -2.92 27.81 2.26
C LEU A 52 -1.40 27.84 2.13
N PRO A 53 -0.72 26.73 2.43
CA PRO A 53 0.71 26.63 2.19
C PRO A 53 1.01 26.55 0.68
N ASP A 54 2.21 26.98 0.27
CA ASP A 54 2.64 27.05 -1.14
C ASP A 54 2.56 25.71 -1.92
N HIS A 55 2.47 24.59 -1.21
CA HIS A 55 2.39 23.25 -1.80
C HIS A 55 0.96 22.74 -1.98
N ILE A 56 -0.08 23.54 -1.69
CA ILE A 56 -1.49 23.20 -1.91
C ILE A 56 -2.18 24.34 -2.65
N ASN A 57 -2.94 24.03 -3.71
CA ASN A 57 -3.68 25.03 -4.45
C ASN A 57 -5.06 24.53 -4.87
N PHE A 58 -6.09 25.38 -4.69
CA PHE A 58 -7.42 25.13 -5.25
C PHE A 58 -7.48 25.61 -6.69
N PHE A 59 -8.03 24.77 -7.56
CA PHE A 59 -8.13 25.09 -8.97
C PHE A 59 -9.51 24.69 -9.51
N THR A 60 -10.17 25.62 -10.20
CA THR A 60 -11.44 25.33 -10.85
C THR A 60 -11.20 25.08 -12.34
N LEU A 61 -11.69 23.95 -12.85
CA LEU A 61 -11.67 23.63 -14.27
C LEU A 61 -13.00 24.05 -14.90
N ASP A 62 -12.96 25.20 -15.58
CA ASP A 62 -14.09 25.80 -16.30
C ASP A 62 -13.81 26.01 -17.80
N SER A 63 -12.58 25.75 -18.24
CA SER A 63 -12.10 26.04 -19.59
C SER A 63 -10.88 25.20 -19.94
N LYS A 64 -10.58 25.09 -21.24
CA LYS A 64 -9.38 24.38 -21.71
C LYS A 64 -8.09 25.08 -21.28
N ASP A 65 -8.11 26.40 -21.16
CA ASP A 65 -6.97 27.17 -20.65
C ASP A 65 -6.71 26.88 -19.16
N ALA A 66 -7.76 26.67 -18.37
CA ALA A 66 -7.64 26.24 -16.99
C ALA A 66 -6.97 24.85 -16.90
N GLU A 67 -7.35 23.90 -17.75
CA GLU A 67 -6.68 22.57 -17.82
C GLU A 67 -5.19 22.70 -18.13
N ILE A 68 -4.81 23.52 -19.11
CA ILE A 68 -3.41 23.72 -19.50
C ILE A 68 -2.60 24.32 -18.34
N LYS A 69 -3.17 25.31 -17.64
CA LYS A 69 -2.53 25.92 -16.46
C LYS A 69 -2.35 24.91 -15.33
N ALA A 70 -3.37 24.11 -15.02
CA ALA A 70 -3.29 23.07 -14.00
C ALA A 70 -2.25 22.00 -14.35
N ALA A 71 -2.17 21.60 -15.62
CA ALA A 71 -1.17 20.66 -16.11
C ALA A 71 0.27 21.20 -16.00
N GLY A 72 0.46 22.51 -16.21
CA GLY A 72 1.76 23.18 -16.14
C GLY A 72 2.26 23.53 -14.73
N MET A 73 1.46 23.26 -13.69
CA MET A 73 1.88 23.52 -12.30
C MET A 73 3.03 22.60 -11.86
N PRO A 74 3.96 23.08 -11.01
CA PRO A 74 5.03 22.26 -10.45
C PRO A 74 4.52 20.95 -9.83
N GLY A 75 5.23 19.85 -10.09
CA GLY A 75 4.83 18.51 -9.66
C GLY A 75 4.79 18.30 -8.15
N ASN A 76 5.45 19.17 -7.37
CA ASN A 76 5.44 19.15 -5.91
C ASN A 76 4.23 19.86 -5.28
N ILE A 77 3.36 20.48 -6.08
CA ILE A 77 2.13 21.15 -5.60
C ILE A 77 0.96 20.19 -5.71
N GLU A 78 0.21 20.01 -4.63
CA GLU A 78 -1.05 19.28 -4.63
C GLU A 78 -2.18 20.19 -5.13
N LEU A 79 -2.87 19.74 -6.18
CA LEU A 79 -3.99 20.49 -6.75
C LEU A 79 -5.31 19.90 -6.28
N ILE A 80 -6.10 20.69 -5.57
CA ILE A 80 -7.49 20.38 -5.22
C ILE A 80 -8.36 20.95 -6.34
N ILE A 81 -8.90 20.05 -7.16
CA ILE A 81 -9.58 20.40 -8.39
C ILE A 81 -11.09 20.35 -8.18
N LYS A 82 -11.78 21.43 -8.57
CA LYS A 82 -13.24 21.47 -8.71
C LYS A 82 -13.62 21.58 -10.18
N THR A 83 -14.54 20.74 -10.65
CA THR A 83 -15.07 20.83 -12.02
C THR A 83 -16.44 21.52 -12.01
N SER A 84 -16.76 22.23 -13.09
CA SER A 84 -17.97 23.06 -13.20
C SER A 84 -19.14 22.39 -13.93
N GLY A 85 -19.04 21.10 -14.29
CA GLY A 85 -20.15 20.34 -14.89
C GLY A 85 -19.78 19.11 -15.71
N TRP A 86 -18.52 18.98 -16.18
CA TRP A 86 -17.99 17.75 -16.78
C TRP A 86 -16.99 17.12 -15.82
N THR A 87 -17.33 15.97 -15.25
CA THR A 87 -16.55 15.39 -14.15
C THR A 87 -15.36 14.58 -14.65
N ILE A 88 -15.50 13.73 -15.68
CA ILE A 88 -14.48 12.69 -15.95
C ILE A 88 -13.34 13.18 -16.87
N ILE A 89 -13.63 13.69 -18.07
CA ILE A 89 -12.62 14.02 -19.10
C ILE A 89 -11.53 15.00 -18.62
N PRO A 90 -11.84 16.07 -17.85
CA PRO A 90 -10.81 16.98 -17.37
C PRO A 90 -9.81 16.30 -16.42
N TYR A 91 -10.27 15.37 -15.57
CA TYR A 91 -9.38 14.59 -14.71
C TYR A 91 -8.53 13.61 -15.51
N GLU A 92 -9.08 12.94 -16.53
CA GLU A 92 -8.32 12.03 -17.40
C GLU A 92 -7.11 12.72 -18.02
N ASN A 93 -7.32 13.91 -18.58
CA ASN A 93 -6.26 14.72 -19.19
C ASN A 93 -5.16 15.08 -18.18
N LEU A 94 -5.54 15.44 -16.96
CA LEU A 94 -4.59 15.85 -15.93
C LEU A 94 -3.82 14.67 -15.32
N ILE A 95 -4.50 13.55 -15.03
CA ILE A 95 -3.89 12.34 -14.44
C ILE A 95 -2.86 11.71 -15.40
N ALA A 96 -3.01 11.94 -16.71
CA ALA A 96 -2.07 11.50 -17.74
C ALA A 96 -0.73 12.26 -17.68
N VAL A 97 -0.72 13.52 -17.24
CA VAL A 97 0.46 14.40 -17.34
C VAL A 97 1.07 14.78 -15.99
N ARG A 98 0.33 14.62 -14.88
CA ARG A 98 0.85 14.90 -13.54
C ARG A 98 0.27 13.96 -12.49
N GLU A 99 1.01 13.85 -11.40
CA GLU A 99 0.55 13.24 -10.15
C GLU A 99 0.08 14.34 -9.19
N ASN A 100 -0.37 14.00 -7.98
CA ASN A 100 -0.77 14.95 -6.93
C ASN A 100 -2.02 15.79 -7.27
N ILE A 101 -3.09 15.10 -7.67
CA ILE A 101 -4.41 15.68 -7.91
C ILE A 101 -5.38 15.15 -6.86
N LEU A 102 -6.17 16.03 -6.24
CA LEU A 102 -7.31 15.66 -5.44
C LEU A 102 -8.60 16.14 -6.11
N ALA A 103 -9.57 15.24 -6.27
CA ALA A 103 -10.88 15.60 -6.81
C ALA A 103 -11.80 16.14 -5.72
N THR A 104 -12.44 17.29 -5.95
CA THR A 104 -13.52 17.77 -5.09
C THR A 104 -14.76 16.91 -5.30
N VAL A 105 -15.28 16.32 -4.23
CA VAL A 105 -16.44 15.42 -4.24
C VAL A 105 -17.43 15.77 -3.14
N SER A 106 -18.71 15.45 -3.38
CA SER A 106 -19.81 15.66 -2.42
C SER A 106 -20.68 14.42 -2.24
N SER A 107 -20.33 13.29 -2.87
CA SER A 107 -21.03 12.02 -2.74
C SER A 107 -20.08 10.82 -2.80
N VAL A 108 -20.54 9.66 -2.34
CA VAL A 108 -19.78 8.40 -2.41
C VAL A 108 -19.53 7.98 -3.86
N ASP A 109 -20.52 8.16 -4.73
CA ASP A 109 -20.40 7.80 -6.15
C ASP A 109 -19.33 8.64 -6.85
N ASP A 110 -19.34 9.97 -6.64
CA ASP A 110 -18.31 10.87 -7.19
C ASP A 110 -16.90 10.48 -6.70
N ALA A 111 -16.79 10.08 -5.43
CA ALA A 111 -15.53 9.64 -4.84
C ALA A 111 -15.03 8.34 -5.48
N ILE A 112 -15.91 7.35 -5.67
CA ILE A 112 -15.58 6.06 -6.31
C ILE A 112 -15.16 6.28 -7.76
N GLU A 113 -15.90 7.09 -8.52
CA GLU A 113 -15.58 7.44 -9.90
C GLU A 113 -14.21 8.11 -9.97
N SER A 114 -14.00 9.16 -9.17
CA SER A 114 -12.76 9.96 -9.18
C SER A 114 -11.50 9.12 -8.90
N ILE A 115 -11.54 8.23 -7.91
CA ILE A 115 -10.40 7.36 -7.57
C ILE A 115 -10.26 6.17 -8.53
N GLY A 116 -11.19 5.97 -9.46
CA GLY A 116 -11.18 4.90 -10.48
C GLY A 116 -10.81 5.36 -11.89
N ILE A 117 -10.69 6.67 -12.14
CA ILE A 117 -10.43 7.24 -13.48
C ILE A 117 -9.18 6.61 -14.13
N LEU A 118 -9.32 6.10 -15.36
CA LEU A 118 -8.25 5.42 -16.14
C LEU A 118 -7.55 4.27 -15.40
N GLU A 119 -8.21 3.59 -14.46
CA GLU A 119 -7.63 2.55 -13.58
C GLU A 119 -6.45 3.02 -12.70
N LYS A 120 -6.02 4.28 -12.84
CA LYS A 120 -4.97 4.95 -12.06
C LYS A 120 -5.59 5.78 -10.93
N GLY A 121 -6.65 6.52 -11.23
CA GLY A 121 -7.39 7.43 -10.35
C GLY A 121 -6.60 8.66 -9.92
N VAL A 122 -7.30 9.65 -9.35
CA VAL A 122 -6.68 10.80 -8.67
C VAL A 122 -5.86 10.35 -7.44
N THR A 123 -4.96 11.21 -6.92
CA THR A 123 -4.16 10.92 -5.71
C THR A 123 -5.04 10.82 -4.46
N GLY A 124 -6.14 11.58 -4.42
CA GLY A 124 -7.10 11.57 -3.32
C GLY A 124 -8.36 12.35 -3.62
N VAL A 125 -9.19 12.53 -2.62
CA VAL A 125 -10.42 13.33 -2.72
C VAL A 125 -10.44 14.43 -1.67
N TYR A 126 -11.02 15.57 -2.03
CA TYR A 126 -11.37 16.66 -1.14
C TYR A 126 -12.89 16.67 -0.98
N VAL A 127 -13.37 16.37 0.22
CA VAL A 127 -14.79 16.24 0.51
C VAL A 127 -15.33 17.57 1.00
N SER A 128 -16.33 18.08 0.31
CA SER A 128 -16.99 19.37 0.61
C SER A 128 -18.46 19.30 0.24
N ASN A 129 -19.24 20.29 0.71
CA ASN A 129 -20.65 20.46 0.34
C ASN A 129 -21.54 19.22 0.58
N CYS A 130 -21.26 18.44 1.62
CA CYS A 130 -22.12 17.34 2.06
C CYS A 130 -22.19 17.28 3.59
N ASP A 131 -23.15 16.54 4.15
CA ASP A 131 -23.31 16.40 5.59
C ASP A 131 -22.24 15.48 6.23
N SER A 132 -22.22 15.45 7.57
CA SER A 132 -21.26 14.66 8.35
C SER A 132 -21.32 13.16 8.06
N GLU A 133 -22.51 12.61 7.82
CA GLU A 133 -22.68 11.19 7.53
C GLU A 133 -22.08 10.84 6.15
N CYS A 134 -22.37 11.67 5.14
CA CYS A 134 -21.79 11.55 3.81
C CYS A 134 -20.25 11.65 3.85
N MET A 135 -19.69 12.60 4.60
CA MET A 135 -18.23 12.76 4.75
C MET A 135 -17.57 11.49 5.28
N ILE A 136 -18.12 10.92 6.35
CA ILE A 136 -17.58 9.69 6.97
C ILE A 136 -17.75 8.49 6.03
N ASN A 137 -18.87 8.39 5.32
CA ASN A 137 -19.09 7.31 4.35
C ASN A 137 -18.10 7.39 3.17
N ILE A 138 -17.82 8.59 2.65
CA ILE A 138 -16.79 8.80 1.62
C ILE A 138 -15.42 8.40 2.17
N LEU A 139 -15.05 8.88 3.34
CA LEU A 139 -13.77 8.57 3.98
C LEU A 139 -13.56 7.06 4.12
N LYS A 140 -14.53 6.35 4.70
CA LYS A 140 -14.50 4.89 4.87
C LYS A 140 -14.39 4.18 3.52
N THR A 141 -15.15 4.62 2.52
CA THR A 141 -15.15 4.00 1.19
C THR A 141 -13.79 4.16 0.50
N VAL A 142 -13.23 5.37 0.50
CA VAL A 142 -11.94 5.65 -0.14
C VAL A 142 -10.80 4.94 0.59
N LYS A 143 -10.82 4.91 1.93
CA LYS A 143 -9.78 4.26 2.76
C LYS A 143 -9.87 2.74 2.76
N SER A 144 -11.05 2.17 2.58
CA SER A 144 -11.25 0.72 2.51
C SER A 144 -10.97 0.13 1.12
N LYS A 145 -10.78 0.97 0.09
CA LYS A 145 -10.49 0.50 -1.27
C LYS A 145 -9.11 -0.18 -1.31
N LYS A 146 -9.14 -1.51 -1.26
CA LYS A 146 -7.97 -2.36 -1.39
C LYS A 146 -7.47 -2.32 -2.84
N SER A 147 -6.17 -2.16 -3.03
CA SER A 147 -5.53 -2.49 -4.31
C SER A 147 -5.53 -4.01 -4.49
N ASN A 148 -5.47 -4.49 -5.73
CA ASN A 148 -5.37 -5.93 -6.00
C ASN A 148 -4.08 -6.21 -6.78
N MET A 149 -3.44 -7.32 -6.46
CA MET A 149 -2.28 -7.85 -7.17
C MET A 149 -2.64 -9.14 -7.89
N ALA A 150 -2.21 -9.26 -9.14
CA ALA A 150 -2.37 -10.48 -9.92
C ALA A 150 -1.41 -11.55 -9.40
N LEU A 151 -1.90 -12.40 -8.49
CA LEU A 151 -1.16 -13.56 -7.99
C LEU A 151 -1.36 -14.75 -8.93
N THR A 152 -0.32 -15.58 -9.04
CA THR A 152 -0.34 -16.84 -9.79
C THR A 152 0.09 -17.99 -8.88
N VAL A 153 0.07 -19.21 -9.42
CA VAL A 153 0.51 -20.41 -8.71
C VAL A 153 1.86 -20.86 -9.27
N GLY A 154 2.82 -21.07 -8.37
CA GLY A 154 4.10 -21.69 -8.64
C GLY A 154 4.18 -23.11 -8.09
N GLU A 155 5.23 -23.84 -8.46
CA GLU A 155 5.50 -25.19 -7.97
C GLU A 155 6.89 -25.27 -7.34
N ILE A 156 7.00 -25.85 -6.14
CA ILE A 156 8.29 -26.07 -5.49
C ILE A 156 9.12 -27.04 -6.32
N LEU A 157 10.32 -26.62 -6.72
CA LEU A 157 11.31 -27.45 -7.40
C LEU A 157 12.26 -28.11 -6.40
N SER A 158 12.84 -27.32 -5.49
CA SER A 158 13.74 -27.82 -4.44
C SER A 158 13.65 -26.98 -3.16
N VAL A 159 13.99 -27.63 -2.04
CA VAL A 159 14.15 -26.99 -0.72
C VAL A 159 15.49 -27.45 -0.17
N GLU A 160 16.46 -26.54 -0.13
CA GLU A 160 17.85 -26.83 0.19
C GLU A 160 18.24 -26.18 1.51
N LYS A 161 18.86 -26.94 2.41
CA LYS A 161 19.40 -26.37 3.65
C LYS A 161 20.61 -25.52 3.34
N LEU A 162 20.60 -24.29 3.83
CA LEU A 162 21.74 -23.39 3.82
C LEU A 162 22.37 -23.30 5.22
N ASN A 163 23.52 -22.65 5.29
CA ASN A 163 24.17 -22.28 6.54
C ASN A 163 23.38 -21.19 7.29
N ILE A 164 23.96 -20.75 8.41
CA ILE A 164 23.46 -19.60 9.17
C ILE A 164 23.56 -18.34 8.30
N GLY A 165 22.48 -17.57 8.21
CA GLY A 165 22.42 -16.28 7.53
C GLY A 165 21.63 -15.24 8.33
N ASP A 166 21.78 -13.98 7.96
CA ASP A 166 21.00 -12.88 8.54
C ASP A 166 19.57 -12.89 7.96
N ARG A 167 18.59 -13.15 8.83
CA ARG A 167 17.16 -13.07 8.50
C ARG A 167 16.58 -11.73 8.94
N VAL A 168 15.55 -11.26 8.24
CA VAL A 168 14.77 -10.07 8.57
C VAL A 168 13.34 -10.47 8.93
N CYS A 169 12.90 -10.10 10.13
CA CYS A 169 11.49 -10.14 10.54
C CYS A 169 10.92 -8.73 10.55
N ILE A 170 9.73 -8.56 10.02
CA ILE A 170 9.01 -7.29 9.98
C ILE A 170 7.83 -7.41 10.95
N ASP A 171 7.82 -6.55 11.99
CA ASP A 171 6.67 -6.36 12.88
C ASP A 171 5.91 -5.12 12.42
N THR A 172 4.67 -5.28 12.01
CA THR A 172 3.79 -4.19 11.58
C THR A 172 2.98 -3.64 12.76
N ILE A 173 2.29 -2.53 12.52
CA ILE A 173 1.28 -1.98 13.46
C ILE A 173 -0.12 -2.56 13.22
N SER A 174 -0.25 -3.61 12.39
CA SER A 174 -1.54 -4.20 12.02
C SER A 174 -1.47 -5.73 12.13
N SER A 175 -2.43 -6.33 12.82
CA SER A 175 -2.55 -7.79 12.86
C SER A 175 -3.06 -8.34 11.52
N MET A 176 -2.40 -9.38 11.02
CA MET A 176 -2.75 -10.12 9.82
C MET A 176 -3.47 -11.43 10.15
N LYS A 177 -4.16 -12.00 9.16
CA LYS A 177 -4.81 -13.32 9.26
C LYS A 177 -4.00 -14.40 8.54
N ASP A 178 -4.39 -15.66 8.70
CA ASP A 178 -3.83 -16.72 7.87
C ASP A 178 -4.18 -16.49 6.39
N GLY A 179 -3.22 -16.75 5.51
CA GLY A 179 -3.29 -16.35 4.11
C GLY A 179 -2.90 -14.89 3.84
N GLU A 180 -2.62 -14.08 4.87
CA GLU A 180 -2.10 -12.71 4.73
C GLU A 180 -0.62 -12.63 5.12
N GLY A 181 0.15 -11.90 4.34
CA GLY A 181 1.55 -11.67 4.60
C GLY A 181 2.22 -10.76 3.57
N MET A 182 3.45 -11.06 3.20
CA MET A 182 4.25 -10.21 2.30
C MET A 182 4.83 -11.03 1.15
N LEU A 183 4.90 -10.41 -0.03
CA LEU A 183 5.57 -10.98 -1.18
C LEU A 183 7.07 -10.74 -1.07
N VAL A 184 7.84 -11.83 -1.02
CA VAL A 184 9.29 -11.81 -0.83
C VAL A 184 9.96 -12.77 -1.82
N GLY A 185 11.06 -12.35 -2.42
CA GLY A 185 11.83 -13.19 -3.34
C GLY A 185 13.30 -12.77 -3.39
N ASP A 186 14.19 -13.65 -3.85
CA ASP A 186 15.58 -13.27 -4.10
C ASP A 186 15.68 -12.28 -5.26
N TYR A 187 14.67 -12.27 -6.14
CA TYR A 187 14.56 -11.39 -7.30
C TYR A 187 13.30 -10.52 -7.21
N SER A 188 13.35 -9.35 -7.83
CA SER A 188 12.24 -8.38 -7.79
C SER A 188 11.05 -8.74 -8.68
N ASN A 189 11.21 -9.67 -9.63
CA ASN A 189 10.23 -10.08 -10.62
C ASN A 189 9.63 -11.48 -10.37
N GLY A 190 10.05 -12.16 -9.30
CA GLY A 190 9.51 -13.43 -8.85
C GLY A 190 9.53 -13.49 -7.33
N MET A 191 8.34 -13.49 -6.72
CA MET A 191 8.17 -13.42 -5.27
C MET A 191 7.20 -14.49 -4.77
N LEU A 192 7.49 -15.04 -3.59
CA LEU A 192 6.64 -15.96 -2.86
C LEU A 192 5.83 -15.20 -1.81
N LEU A 193 4.56 -15.56 -1.62
CA LEU A 193 3.75 -15.01 -0.54
C LEU A 193 4.10 -15.70 0.79
N VAL A 194 4.91 -15.01 1.60
CA VAL A 194 5.30 -15.44 2.94
C VAL A 194 4.21 -15.05 3.92
N ASN A 195 3.64 -16.04 4.62
CA ASN A 195 2.53 -15.83 5.55
C ASN A 195 3.01 -15.13 6.82
N SER A 196 2.11 -14.39 7.44
CA SER A 196 2.30 -13.90 8.81
C SER A 196 2.41 -15.05 9.82
N GLU A 197 2.99 -14.79 10.99
CA GLU A 197 3.02 -15.70 12.15
C GLU A 197 1.62 -15.74 12.83
N SER A 198 0.55 -15.82 12.04
CA SER A 198 -0.85 -15.75 12.47
C SER A 198 -1.47 -17.10 12.82
N VAL A 199 -0.79 -18.20 12.47
CA VAL A 199 -1.22 -19.56 12.80
C VAL A 199 -0.60 -20.00 14.12
N ASP A 200 -1.43 -20.39 15.08
CA ASP A 200 -0.95 -20.95 16.35
C ASP A 200 -0.18 -22.25 16.12
N ASN A 201 0.87 -22.48 16.92
CA ASN A 201 1.51 -23.77 17.00
C ASN A 201 1.61 -24.24 18.47
N PRO A 202 1.82 -25.55 18.72
CA PRO A 202 1.84 -26.09 20.09
C PRO A 202 2.97 -25.56 20.99
N TYR A 203 3.98 -24.91 20.42
CA TYR A 203 5.23 -24.54 21.08
C TYR A 203 5.36 -23.03 21.33
N VAL A 204 4.69 -22.19 20.53
CA VAL A 204 4.81 -20.73 20.53
C VAL A 204 3.48 -20.10 20.14
N ALA A 205 3.04 -19.11 20.91
CA ALA A 205 1.86 -18.30 20.59
C ALA A 205 2.06 -17.51 19.28
N SER A 206 1.00 -17.40 18.49
CA SER A 206 0.99 -16.61 17.26
C SER A 206 1.30 -15.12 17.52
N ARG A 207 1.92 -14.50 16.51
CA ARG A 207 2.19 -13.07 16.42
C ARG A 207 1.65 -12.59 15.07
N PRO A 208 0.34 -12.38 14.93
CA PRO A 208 -0.27 -12.06 13.64
C PRO A 208 0.23 -10.76 13.02
N PHE A 209 0.89 -9.88 13.77
CA PHE A 209 1.53 -8.65 13.26
C PHE A 209 2.93 -8.88 12.68
N ARG A 210 3.47 -10.10 12.72
CA ARG A 210 4.84 -10.43 12.31
C ARG A 210 4.87 -11.22 11.01
N VAL A 211 5.77 -10.84 10.11
CA VAL A 211 6.20 -11.67 8.98
C VAL A 211 7.70 -11.95 9.11
N ASN A 212 8.08 -13.24 9.10
CA ASN A 212 9.47 -13.66 9.03
C ASN A 212 9.91 -13.65 7.54
N ALA A 213 10.19 -12.45 7.03
CA ALA A 213 10.19 -12.14 5.61
C ALA A 213 11.21 -12.94 4.78
N GLY A 214 12.48 -12.97 5.18
CA GLY A 214 13.53 -13.66 4.41
C GLY A 214 14.94 -13.27 4.80
N ALA A 215 15.93 -13.61 3.96
CA ALA A 215 17.30 -13.15 4.12
C ALA A 215 17.45 -11.66 3.80
N VAL A 216 18.46 -10.99 4.35
CA VAL A 216 18.69 -9.54 4.17
C VAL A 216 18.72 -9.06 2.71
N HIS A 217 19.13 -9.90 1.76
CA HIS A 217 19.23 -9.55 0.34
C HIS A 217 17.92 -9.73 -0.43
N CYS A 218 16.91 -10.41 0.14
CA CYS A 218 15.66 -10.62 -0.57
C CYS A 218 14.94 -9.29 -0.80
N TYR A 219 14.23 -9.20 -1.92
CA TYR A 219 13.29 -8.14 -2.21
C TYR A 219 11.96 -8.36 -1.51
N VAL A 220 11.28 -7.27 -1.19
CA VAL A 220 9.89 -7.26 -0.72
C VAL A 220 9.06 -6.29 -1.55
N MET A 221 7.81 -6.66 -1.83
CA MET A 221 6.85 -5.76 -2.47
C MET A 221 6.37 -4.68 -1.48
N THR A 222 6.34 -3.44 -1.95
CA THR A 222 5.93 -2.23 -1.21
C THR A 222 4.82 -1.50 -1.96
N PRO A 223 4.08 -0.58 -1.30
CA PRO A 223 2.97 0.11 -1.94
C PRO A 223 3.36 0.87 -3.21
N GLY A 224 2.41 0.93 -4.15
CA GLY A 224 2.63 1.50 -5.49
C GLY A 224 3.32 0.54 -6.46
N ASN A 225 3.23 -0.78 -6.21
CA ASN A 225 3.87 -1.82 -7.03
C ASN A 225 5.38 -1.55 -7.18
N ARG A 226 6.07 -1.30 -6.05
CA ARG A 226 7.51 -1.04 -5.98
C ARG A 226 8.20 -2.10 -5.14
N THR A 227 9.49 -2.33 -5.35
CA THR A 227 10.27 -3.27 -4.55
C THR A 227 11.40 -2.58 -3.79
N LYS A 228 11.73 -3.10 -2.62
CA LYS A 228 12.91 -2.71 -1.82
C LYS A 228 13.65 -3.96 -1.36
N TYR A 229 14.95 -3.84 -1.08
CA TYR A 229 15.65 -4.88 -0.32
C TYR A 229 15.15 -4.90 1.13
N LEU A 230 15.08 -6.09 1.73
CA LEU A 230 14.76 -6.24 3.15
C LEU A 230 15.76 -5.52 4.06
N SER A 231 17.03 -5.41 3.65
CA SER A 231 18.07 -4.65 4.35
C SER A 231 17.84 -3.14 4.41
N ASP A 232 17.06 -2.59 3.47
CA ASP A 232 16.89 -1.15 3.32
C ASP A 232 15.68 -0.62 4.08
N LEU A 233 14.78 -1.52 4.52
CA LEU A 233 13.61 -1.17 5.29
C LEU A 233 13.98 -0.62 6.67
N ARG A 234 13.12 0.27 7.18
CA ARG A 234 13.26 0.87 8.52
C ARG A 234 11.92 0.94 9.23
N SER A 235 11.95 1.10 10.56
CA SER A 235 10.75 1.46 11.32
C SER A 235 10.17 2.77 10.78
N GLY A 236 8.85 2.83 10.61
CA GLY A 236 8.14 3.93 9.98
C GLY A 236 7.95 3.80 8.46
N ASP A 237 8.62 2.87 7.78
CA ASP A 237 8.36 2.62 6.36
C ASP A 237 6.98 1.96 6.15
N ASP A 238 6.36 2.25 5.01
CA ASP A 238 5.18 1.55 4.53
C ASP A 238 5.52 0.17 3.96
N VAL A 239 4.66 -0.82 4.22
CA VAL A 239 4.72 -2.17 3.64
C VAL A 239 3.40 -2.53 2.98
N LEU A 240 3.47 -3.41 1.98
CA LEU A 240 2.29 -3.96 1.36
C LEU A 240 1.97 -5.33 1.98
N ILE A 241 0.80 -5.43 2.60
CA ILE A 241 0.24 -6.71 3.02
C ILE A 241 -0.65 -7.22 1.90
N VAL A 242 -0.48 -8.48 1.55
CA VAL A 242 -1.19 -9.16 0.47
C VAL A 242 -1.85 -10.42 1.03
N ASN A 243 -3.11 -10.66 0.67
CA ASN A 243 -3.81 -11.90 1.00
C ASN A 243 -3.77 -12.92 -0.15
N SER A 244 -4.19 -14.15 0.13
CA SER A 244 -4.22 -15.26 -0.83
C SER A 244 -5.07 -15.02 -2.09
N LYS A 245 -5.95 -14.01 -2.07
CA LYS A 245 -6.78 -13.60 -3.22
C LYS A 245 -6.19 -12.41 -4.00
N GLY A 246 -5.01 -11.93 -3.60
CA GLY A 246 -4.38 -10.74 -4.18
C GLY A 246 -4.86 -9.41 -3.60
N GLU A 247 -5.82 -9.40 -2.67
CA GLU A 247 -6.25 -8.16 -2.05
C GLU A 247 -5.12 -7.60 -1.17
N CYS A 248 -4.84 -6.31 -1.34
CA CYS A 248 -3.71 -5.64 -0.73
C CYS A 248 -4.16 -4.46 0.12
N TYR A 249 -3.46 -4.24 1.23
CA TYR A 249 -3.56 -3.02 2.03
C TYR A 249 -2.19 -2.61 2.56
N THR A 250 -2.03 -1.34 2.91
CA THR A 250 -0.78 -0.80 3.43
C THR A 250 -0.81 -0.85 4.96
N SER A 251 0.32 -1.23 5.56
CA SER A 251 0.60 -1.06 6.98
C SER A 251 1.97 -0.41 7.16
N VAL A 252 2.31 -0.03 8.39
CA VAL A 252 3.58 0.60 8.74
C VAL A 252 4.43 -0.38 9.54
N ILE A 253 5.74 -0.38 9.29
CA ILE A 253 6.71 -1.13 10.08
C ILE A 253 6.83 -0.49 11.46
N GLY A 254 6.41 -1.19 12.50
CA GLY A 254 6.70 -0.81 13.88
C GLY A 254 8.15 -1.13 14.25
N ARG A 255 8.61 -2.34 13.93
CA ARG A 255 9.97 -2.80 14.26
C ARG A 255 10.51 -3.78 13.21
N ILE A 256 11.81 -3.70 12.97
CA ILE A 256 12.55 -4.71 12.21
C ILE A 256 13.47 -5.46 13.16
N LYS A 257 13.47 -6.79 13.04
CA LYS A 257 14.39 -7.65 13.78
C LYS A 257 15.28 -8.38 12.79
N GLN A 258 16.58 -8.06 12.82
CA GLN A 258 17.60 -8.79 12.08
C GLN A 258 18.37 -9.72 13.02
N GLU A 259 18.46 -11.00 12.69
CA GLU A 259 19.19 -11.98 13.50
C GLU A 259 19.73 -13.14 12.66
N LYS A 260 20.78 -13.81 13.16
CA LYS A 260 21.41 -14.94 12.49
C LYS A 260 20.67 -16.25 12.79
N ARG A 261 20.24 -16.99 11.76
CA ARG A 261 19.54 -18.28 11.89
C ARG A 261 19.88 -19.24 10.76
N PRO A 262 19.68 -20.56 10.94
CA PRO A 262 19.71 -21.51 9.83
C PRO A 262 18.67 -21.16 8.77
N MET A 263 19.05 -21.25 7.49
CA MET A 263 18.21 -20.84 6.36
C MET A 263 17.89 -22.02 5.42
N LEU A 264 16.85 -21.85 4.60
CA LEU A 264 16.48 -22.69 3.48
C LEU A 264 16.52 -21.85 2.21
N ARG A 265 17.05 -22.39 1.12
CA ARG A 265 16.81 -21.89 -0.23
C ARG A 265 15.66 -22.68 -0.82
N ILE A 266 14.61 -21.99 -1.23
CA ILE A 266 13.42 -22.57 -1.83
C ILE A 266 13.40 -22.15 -3.30
N VAL A 267 13.48 -23.10 -4.21
CA VAL A 267 13.40 -22.86 -5.66
C VAL A 267 12.00 -23.15 -6.14
N ILE A 268 11.42 -22.22 -6.90
CA ILE A 268 10.03 -22.27 -7.35
C ILE A 268 10.02 -22.16 -8.87
N LYS A 269 9.28 -23.06 -9.50
CA LYS A 269 8.89 -22.97 -10.90
C LYS A 269 7.80 -21.93 -11.05
N GLY A 270 8.16 -20.80 -11.65
CA GLY A 270 7.24 -19.76 -12.05
C GLY A 270 6.60 -20.03 -13.42
N ASN A 271 5.67 -19.19 -13.82
CA ASN A 271 5.07 -19.17 -15.15
C ASN A 271 5.92 -18.37 -16.14
N VAL A 272 6.69 -17.40 -15.64
CA VAL A 272 7.58 -16.55 -16.45
C VAL A 272 9.01 -17.09 -16.40
N LYS A 273 9.55 -17.28 -15.19
CA LYS A 273 10.89 -17.80 -14.94
C LYS A 273 10.94 -18.49 -13.59
N ASP A 274 11.78 -19.50 -13.48
CA ASP A 274 12.11 -20.07 -12.17
C ASP A 274 12.84 -19.02 -11.32
N PHE A 275 12.50 -18.97 -10.04
CA PHE A 275 13.09 -18.05 -9.09
C PHE A 275 13.33 -18.76 -7.76
N SER A 276 13.99 -18.08 -6.82
CA SER A 276 14.18 -18.60 -5.47
C SER A 276 13.84 -17.56 -4.41
N VAL A 277 13.66 -18.05 -3.19
CA VAL A 277 13.60 -17.23 -1.98
C VAL A 277 14.39 -17.91 -0.87
N VAL A 278 15.15 -17.13 -0.11
CA VAL A 278 15.85 -17.61 1.09
C VAL A 278 15.05 -17.27 2.34
N LEU A 279 14.49 -18.29 2.99
CA LEU A 279 13.71 -18.17 4.23
C LEU A 279 14.41 -18.86 5.39
N GLN A 280 14.03 -18.53 6.62
CA GLN A 280 14.55 -19.24 7.78
C GLN A 280 14.05 -20.70 7.81
N ASN A 281 14.94 -21.62 8.18
CA ASN A 281 14.59 -22.99 8.50
C ASN A 281 13.94 -23.08 9.90
N ALA A 282 12.62 -22.91 9.99
CA ALA A 282 11.84 -23.16 11.20
C ALA A 282 10.36 -23.43 10.88
N GLU A 283 9.70 -24.18 11.76
CA GLU A 283 8.30 -24.60 11.64
C GLU A 283 7.30 -23.45 11.68
N THR A 284 7.67 -22.35 12.34
CA THR A 284 6.87 -21.11 12.42
C THR A 284 6.88 -20.30 11.12
N ILE A 285 7.79 -20.61 10.19
CA ILE A 285 7.82 -19.94 8.89
C ILE A 285 6.88 -20.67 7.96
N ARG A 286 5.91 -19.95 7.42
CA ARG A 286 4.87 -20.52 6.55
C ARG A 286 4.76 -19.70 5.27
N VAL A 287 4.37 -20.36 4.19
CA VAL A 287 4.13 -19.75 2.88
C VAL A 287 2.71 -20.09 2.46
N VAL A 288 2.07 -19.19 1.71
CA VAL A 288 0.68 -19.36 1.30
C VAL A 288 0.61 -20.35 0.14
N THR A 289 -0.26 -21.36 0.25
CA THR A 289 -0.51 -22.35 -0.80
C THR A 289 -1.56 -21.86 -1.78
N ASP A 290 -1.74 -22.57 -2.89
CA ASP A 290 -2.71 -22.26 -3.95
C ASP A 290 -4.18 -22.29 -3.49
N ASN A 291 -4.49 -23.04 -2.44
CA ASN A 291 -5.82 -23.07 -1.81
C ASN A 291 -6.06 -21.95 -0.79
N GLY A 292 -5.09 -21.04 -0.61
CA GLY A 292 -5.16 -19.88 0.27
C GLY A 292 -4.92 -20.12 1.76
N SER A 293 -4.64 -21.36 2.17
CA SER A 293 -4.08 -21.67 3.50
C SER A 293 -2.56 -21.47 3.51
N SER A 294 -1.92 -21.62 4.67
CA SER A 294 -0.46 -21.59 4.76
C SER A 294 0.14 -22.95 5.09
N LYS A 295 1.34 -23.22 4.56
CA LYS A 295 2.11 -24.44 4.81
C LYS A 295 3.48 -24.11 5.38
N SER A 296 3.93 -24.88 6.36
CA SER A 296 5.25 -24.67 6.97
C SER A 296 6.38 -24.97 5.99
N VAL A 297 7.44 -24.15 6.00
CA VAL A 297 8.60 -24.33 5.10
C VAL A 297 9.34 -25.63 5.34
N VAL A 298 9.28 -26.19 6.55
CA VAL A 298 9.92 -27.48 6.89
C VAL A 298 9.13 -28.69 6.36
N GLU A 299 7.89 -28.48 5.94
CA GLU A 299 7.00 -29.50 5.34
C GLU A 299 6.91 -29.37 3.82
N LEU A 300 7.57 -28.36 3.23
CA LEU A 300 7.60 -28.15 1.79
C LEU A 300 8.40 -29.27 1.10
N LYS A 301 7.89 -29.72 -0.04
CA LYS A 301 8.49 -30.75 -0.89
C LYS A 301 8.27 -30.41 -2.36
N THR A 302 9.08 -31.00 -3.23
CA THR A 302 8.93 -30.87 -4.68
C THR A 302 7.50 -31.22 -5.11
N GLY A 303 6.92 -30.39 -5.99
CA GLY A 303 5.56 -30.55 -6.49
C GLY A 303 4.49 -29.81 -5.68
N ASP A 304 4.81 -29.31 -4.48
CA ASP A 304 3.86 -28.49 -3.71
C ASP A 304 3.54 -27.19 -4.47
N LYS A 305 2.27 -26.80 -4.44
CA LYS A 305 1.76 -25.58 -5.08
C LYS A 305 1.73 -24.42 -4.10
N VAL A 306 2.25 -23.27 -4.52
CA VAL A 306 2.40 -22.07 -3.69
C VAL A 306 1.92 -20.83 -4.42
N THR A 307 1.44 -19.85 -3.65
CA THR A 307 0.98 -18.55 -4.17
C THR A 307 2.16 -17.63 -4.40
N ILE A 308 2.29 -17.13 -5.62
CA ILE A 308 3.43 -16.31 -6.07
C ILE A 308 2.95 -15.04 -6.77
N PHE A 309 3.87 -14.10 -6.90
CA PHE A 309 3.73 -12.96 -7.79
C PHE A 309 4.89 -12.97 -8.79
N GLU A 310 4.56 -12.76 -10.05
CA GLU A 310 5.54 -12.67 -11.14
C GLU A 310 5.25 -11.44 -11.98
N GLU A 311 6.29 -10.83 -12.52
CA GLU A 311 6.17 -9.74 -13.48
C GLU A 311 7.12 -9.94 -14.65
N VAL A 312 6.63 -9.64 -15.87
CA VAL A 312 7.47 -9.66 -17.07
C VAL A 312 8.33 -8.39 -17.10
N GLY A 313 9.65 -8.55 -17.06
CA GLY A 313 10.65 -7.48 -17.08
C GLY A 313 11.54 -7.45 -15.83
N GLY A 314 12.48 -6.50 -15.78
CA GLY A 314 13.32 -6.22 -14.62
C GLY A 314 12.80 -5.03 -13.81
N ARG A 315 13.35 -4.83 -12.60
CA ARG A 315 13.15 -3.60 -11.83
C ARG A 315 14.50 -2.99 -11.45
N HIS A 316 14.66 -1.68 -11.64
CA HIS A 316 15.82 -0.93 -11.17
C HIS A 316 15.35 0.06 -10.11
N PHE A 317 15.90 -0.04 -8.90
CA PHE A 317 15.50 0.77 -7.75
C PHE A 317 13.98 0.75 -7.47
N GLY A 318 13.35 -0.42 -7.61
CA GLY A 318 11.92 -0.58 -7.33
C GLY A 318 10.98 -0.10 -8.43
N HIS A 319 11.48 0.51 -9.50
CA HIS A 319 10.69 0.92 -10.67
C HIS A 319 10.71 -0.16 -11.75
N LYS A 320 9.57 -0.37 -12.41
CA LYS A 320 9.46 -1.24 -13.57
C LYS A 320 10.25 -0.64 -14.73
N ILE A 321 11.15 -1.43 -15.29
CA ILE A 321 11.96 -1.05 -16.45
C ILE A 321 11.91 -2.17 -17.49
N THR A 322 11.90 -1.79 -18.75
CA THR A 322 12.04 -2.73 -19.88
C THR A 322 13.52 -2.88 -20.22
N GLU A 323 14.38 -3.15 -19.23
CA GLU A 323 15.80 -3.41 -19.42
C GLU A 323 16.16 -4.86 -19.04
N THR A 324 17.21 -5.37 -19.67
CA THR A 324 17.78 -6.68 -19.36
C THR A 324 18.69 -6.56 -18.15
N ILE A 325 18.22 -7.00 -16.99
CA ILE A 325 19.05 -7.13 -15.77
C ILE A 325 19.44 -8.61 -15.63
N ASP A 326 20.74 -8.89 -15.46
CA ASP A 326 21.27 -10.23 -15.16
C ASP A 326 21.63 -10.34 -13.67
N GLU A 327 20.76 -11.00 -12.90
CA GLU A 327 20.95 -11.33 -11.48
C GLU A 327 21.23 -12.85 -11.37
N LYS A 328 22.22 -13.26 -10.57
CA LYS A 328 22.74 -14.65 -10.50
C LYS A 328 22.69 -15.24 -9.11
#